data_AF-A0A8D8Z7K2-F1
#
_entry.id   AF-A0A8D8Z7K2-F1
#
_cell.length_a   1.000
_cell.length_b   1.000
_cell.length_c   1.000
_cell.angle_alpha   90.00
_cell.angle_beta   90.00
_cell.angle_gamma   90.00
#
_symmetry.space_group_name_H-M   'P 1'
#
loop_
_entity.id
_entity.type
_entity.pdbx_description
1 polymer ?
#
loop_
_entity_poly.entity_id
_entity_poly.type
_entity_poly.pdbx_seq_one_letter_code
_entity_poly.pdbx_strand_id
1 'polypeptide(L)'
;SKWHKIDYINMIRKSLVTFLKEKINEKIWLKFISRFKFCNLDVYYSDNFIKLKKILDQKNRVSINYCAMPSSTFSAICDGLGKAKINKKTSRIVIEKPLGTNLESYNYINKKILKYL
;
A
#
# COMPACT_ATOMS: atom_id res chain seq x y z
N SER A 1 -11.04 -8.69 -7.65
CA SER A 1 -12.23 -9.03 -6.83
C SER A 1 -12.48 -7.93 -5.81
N LYS A 2 -13.74 -7.61 -5.48
CA LYS A 2 -14.08 -6.67 -4.40
C LYS A 2 -14.01 -7.40 -3.06
N TRP A 3 -13.25 -6.88 -2.12
CA TRP A 3 -13.12 -7.42 -0.75
C TRP A 3 -13.81 -6.51 0.25
N HIS A 4 -14.30 -7.08 1.35
CA HIS A 4 -14.78 -6.30 2.48
C HIS A 4 -13.73 -6.24 3.59
N LYS A 5 -13.84 -5.23 4.46
CA LYS A 5 -12.92 -5.06 5.60
C LYS A 5 -12.89 -6.31 6.50
N ILE A 6 -14.03 -6.97 6.67
CA ILE A 6 -14.14 -8.17 7.51
C ILE A 6 -13.34 -9.35 6.93
N ASP A 7 -13.36 -9.53 5.61
CA ASP A 7 -12.58 -10.59 4.93
C ASP A 7 -11.09 -10.38 5.14
N TYR A 8 -10.63 -9.13 5.03
CA TYR A 8 -9.24 -8.76 5.27
C TYR A 8 -8.82 -8.98 6.73
N ILE A 9 -9.68 -8.62 7.69
CA ILE A 9 -9.43 -8.86 9.12
C ILE A 9 -9.35 -10.36 9.42
N ASN A 10 -10.23 -11.17 8.83
CA ASN A 10 -10.22 -12.62 8.99
C ASN A 10 -8.93 -13.24 8.44
N MET A 11 -8.46 -12.76 7.27
CA MET A 11 -7.19 -13.18 6.69
C MET A 11 -6.00 -12.85 7.60
N ILE A 12 -5.95 -11.63 8.15
CA ILE A 12 -4.89 -11.22 9.10
C ILE A 12 -4.92 -12.13 10.33
N ARG A 13 -6.10 -12.36 10.92
CA ARG A 13 -6.22 -13.22 12.11
C ARG A 13 -5.74 -14.64 11.83
N LYS A 14 -6.14 -15.21 10.69
CA LYS A 14 -5.69 -16.54 10.26
C LYS A 14 -4.15 -16.59 10.17
N SER A 15 -3.55 -15.60 9.51
CA SER A 15 -2.08 -15.51 9.39
C SER A 15 -1.39 -15.43 10.76
N LEU A 16 -1.87 -14.56 11.66
CA LEU A 16 -1.31 -14.44 13.00
C LEU A 16 -1.42 -15.74 13.80
N VAL A 17 -2.56 -16.43 13.75
CA VAL A 17 -2.73 -17.75 14.41
C VAL A 17 -1.79 -18.81 13.83
N THR A 18 -1.53 -18.78 12.52
CA THR A 18 -0.62 -19.73 11.87
C THR A 18 0.84 -19.52 12.25
N PHE A 19 1.30 -18.27 12.39
CA PHE A 19 2.73 -17.95 12.51
C PHE A 19 3.17 -17.49 13.90
N LEU A 20 2.25 -17.02 14.76
CA LEU A 20 2.59 -16.69 16.15
C LEU A 20 2.67 -17.98 16.99
N LYS A 21 3.72 -18.06 17.81
CA LYS A 21 3.89 -19.13 18.80
C LYS A 21 3.08 -18.90 20.08
N GLU A 22 2.55 -17.70 20.25
CA GLU A 22 1.82 -17.26 21.45
C GLU A 22 0.33 -17.06 21.16
N LYS A 23 -0.49 -17.16 22.21
CA LYS A 23 -1.92 -16.86 22.10
C LYS A 23 -2.16 -15.37 21.88
N ILE A 24 -3.08 -15.05 20.98
CA ILE A 24 -3.50 -13.68 20.73
C ILE A 24 -4.35 -13.19 21.91
N ASN A 25 -3.97 -12.07 22.52
CA ASN A 25 -4.80 -11.39 23.51
C ASN A 25 -5.93 -10.62 22.81
N GLU A 26 -7.19 -10.94 23.12
CA GLU A 26 -8.34 -10.35 22.43
C GLU A 26 -8.49 -8.84 22.64
N LYS A 27 -8.13 -8.30 23.80
CA LYS A 27 -8.17 -6.84 24.04
C LYS A 27 -7.16 -6.12 23.15
N ILE A 28 -5.96 -6.68 23.00
CA ILE A 28 -4.92 -6.15 22.11
C ILE A 28 -5.36 -6.28 20.65
N TRP A 29 -5.91 -7.43 20.26
CA TRP A 29 -6.43 -7.69 18.92
C TRP A 29 -7.46 -6.64 18.49
N LEU A 30 -8.49 -6.39 19.32
CA LEU A 30 -9.51 -5.39 19.05
C LEU A 30 -8.92 -3.98 18.86
N LYS A 31 -7.98 -3.59 19.74
CA LYS A 31 -7.26 -2.31 19.61
C LYS A 31 -6.42 -2.24 18.33
N PHE A 32 -5.80 -3.34 17.92
CA PHE A 32 -5.01 -3.42 16.70
C PHE A 32 -5.88 -3.26 15.45
N ILE A 33 -6.93 -4.07 15.28
CA ILE A 33 -7.81 -4.00 14.10
C ILE A 33 -8.61 -2.71 13.98
N SER A 34 -8.85 -2.00 15.10
CA SER A 34 -9.50 -0.68 15.08
C SER A 34 -8.76 0.35 14.22
N ARG A 35 -7.44 0.18 14.07
CA ARG A 35 -6.57 1.07 13.29
C ARG A 35 -6.63 0.78 11.79
N PHE A 36 -7.18 -0.37 11.39
CA PHE A 36 -7.23 -0.78 10.01
C PHE A 36 -8.35 -0.06 9.26
N LYS A 37 -7.99 0.49 8.11
CA LYS A 37 -8.92 0.96 7.09
C LYS A 37 -8.68 0.13 5.84
N PHE A 38 -9.74 -0.30 5.18
CA PHE A 38 -9.67 -1.11 3.97
C PHE A 38 -10.16 -0.30 2.78
N CYS A 39 -9.45 -0.38 1.65
CA CYS A 39 -9.81 0.31 0.42
C CYS A 39 -9.54 -0.62 -0.76
N ASN A 40 -10.60 -0.99 -1.49
CA ASN A 40 -10.43 -1.63 -2.79
C ASN A 40 -9.87 -0.59 -3.76
N LEU A 41 -8.72 -0.90 -4.36
CA LEU A 41 -8.02 -0.03 -5.27
C LEU A 41 -7.45 -0.86 -6.42
N ASP A 42 -7.86 -0.53 -7.64
CA ASP A 42 -7.14 -0.97 -8.83
C ASP A 42 -6.11 0.09 -9.20
N VAL A 43 -4.84 -0.29 -9.20
CA VAL A 43 -3.69 0.60 -9.38
C VAL A 43 -3.56 1.12 -10.81
N TYR A 44 -4.16 0.45 -11.80
CA TYR A 44 -4.10 0.88 -13.20
C TYR A 44 -5.11 1.99 -13.52
N TYR A 45 -6.07 2.23 -12.62
CA TYR A 45 -7.04 3.33 -12.74
C TYR A 45 -6.69 4.46 -11.78
N SER A 46 -5.88 5.40 -12.25
CA SER A 46 -5.32 6.50 -11.44
C SER A 46 -6.37 7.29 -10.62
N ASP A 47 -7.60 7.47 -11.12
CA ASP A 47 -8.67 8.18 -10.39
C ASP A 47 -9.13 7.47 -9.12
N ASN A 48 -8.91 6.15 -9.02
CA ASN A 48 -9.23 5.41 -7.80
C ASN A 48 -8.39 5.87 -6.61
N PHE A 49 -7.21 6.47 -6.81
CA PHE A 49 -6.35 6.97 -5.73
C PHE A 49 -6.96 8.15 -4.97
N ILE A 50 -7.98 8.82 -5.52
CA ILE A 50 -8.77 9.82 -4.79
C ILE A 50 -9.44 9.18 -3.56
N LYS A 51 -9.80 7.90 -3.61
CA LYS A 51 -10.34 7.15 -2.47
C LYS A 51 -9.32 7.05 -1.33
N LEU A 52 -8.05 6.77 -1.66
CA LEU A 52 -6.96 6.75 -0.68
C LEU A 52 -6.74 8.13 -0.06
N LYS A 53 -6.79 9.20 -0.85
CA LYS A 53 -6.66 10.58 -0.33
C LYS A 53 -7.67 10.91 0.77
N LYS A 54 -8.90 10.40 0.67
CA LYS A 54 -9.95 10.60 1.69
C LYS A 54 -9.67 9.82 2.99
N ILE A 55 -8.87 8.75 2.91
CA ILE A 55 -8.58 7.84 4.02
C ILE A 55 -7.34 8.29 4.81
N LEU A 56 -6.33 8.79 4.10
CA LEU A 56 -5.03 9.17 4.64
C LEU A 56 -5.08 10.53 5.32
N ASP A 57 -4.50 10.62 6.52
CA ASP A 57 -4.29 11.89 7.22
C ASP A 57 -2.85 12.39 7.01
N GLN A 58 -2.58 12.85 5.78
CA GLN A 58 -1.25 13.38 5.41
C GLN A 58 -1.01 14.82 5.89
N LYS A 59 -1.88 15.37 6.75
CA LYS A 59 -1.62 16.64 7.42
C LYS A 59 -0.85 16.40 8.71
N ASN A 60 -1.25 15.39 9.46
CA ASN A 60 -0.68 15.12 10.79
C ASN A 60 0.26 13.91 10.82
N ARG A 61 0.36 13.13 9.73
CA ARG A 61 1.10 11.87 9.72
C ARG A 61 2.00 11.71 8.49
N VAL A 62 3.17 11.14 8.72
CA VAL A 62 4.05 10.58 7.68
C VAL A 62 3.37 9.35 7.09
N SER A 63 3.40 9.21 5.76
CA SER A 63 2.82 8.05 5.07
C SER A 63 3.93 7.14 4.57
N ILE A 64 3.88 5.86 4.91
CA ILE A 64 4.76 4.84 4.35
C ILE A 64 3.90 3.93 3.48
N ASN A 65 4.15 3.97 2.17
CA ASN A 65 3.45 3.14 1.19
C ASN A 65 4.29 1.90 0.92
N TYR A 66 3.93 0.78 1.54
CA TYR A 66 4.56 -0.51 1.30
C TYR A 66 3.85 -1.21 0.14
N CYS A 67 4.49 -1.23 -1.04
CA CYS A 67 3.91 -1.78 -2.25
C CYS A 67 4.26 -3.27 -2.38
N ALA A 68 3.51 -4.13 -1.68
CA ALA A 68 3.60 -5.59 -1.76
C ALA A 68 3.01 -6.13 -3.09
N MET A 69 3.44 -5.57 -4.21
CA MET A 69 2.92 -5.84 -5.55
C MET A 69 4.09 -6.00 -6.54
N PRO A 70 3.89 -6.72 -7.67
CA PRO A 70 4.94 -6.87 -8.68
C PRO A 70 5.47 -5.52 -9.19
N SER A 71 6.76 -5.44 -9.51
CA SER A 71 7.42 -4.19 -9.93
C SER A 71 6.83 -3.59 -11.22
N SER A 72 6.18 -4.39 -12.07
CA SER A 72 5.43 -3.91 -13.24
C SER A 72 4.28 -2.96 -12.90
N THR A 73 3.73 -3.03 -11.68
CA THR A 73 2.62 -2.17 -11.22
C THR A 73 3.10 -0.80 -10.72
N PHE A 74 4.41 -0.65 -10.50
CA PHE A 74 4.99 0.49 -9.81
C PHE A 74 4.77 1.82 -10.53
N SER A 75 4.93 1.85 -11.85
CA SER A 75 4.71 3.04 -12.67
C SER A 75 3.28 3.57 -12.49
N ALA A 76 2.29 2.68 -12.52
CA ALA A 76 0.88 3.02 -12.33
C ALA A 76 0.60 3.54 -10.91
N ILE A 77 1.22 2.93 -9.89
CA ILE A 77 1.12 3.41 -8.51
C ILE A 77 1.67 4.83 -8.37
N CYS A 78 2.84 5.12 -8.94
CA CYS A 78 3.41 6.47 -8.90
C CYS A 78 2.53 7.50 -9.61
N ASP A 79 2.04 7.16 -10.80
CA ASP A 79 1.15 8.04 -11.56
C ASP A 79 -0.15 8.31 -10.77
N GLY A 80 -0.73 7.29 -10.12
CA GLY A 80 -1.91 7.42 -9.25
C GLY A 80 -1.68 8.28 -8.01
N LEU A 81 -0.59 8.04 -7.27
CA LEU A 81 -0.21 8.82 -6.09
C LEU A 81 0.05 10.30 -6.45
N GLY A 82 0.74 10.53 -7.57
CA GLY A 82 1.00 11.87 -8.12
C GLY A 82 -0.29 12.59 -8.52
N LYS A 83 -1.17 11.93 -9.29
CA LYS A 83 -2.47 12.49 -9.73
C LYS A 83 -3.35 12.88 -8.54
N ALA A 84 -3.41 12.04 -7.51
CA ALA A 84 -4.17 12.32 -6.29
C ALA A 84 -3.49 13.39 -5.38
N LYS A 85 -2.24 13.79 -5.69
CA LYS A 85 -1.40 14.71 -4.89
C LYS A 85 -1.17 14.19 -3.47
N ILE A 86 -0.91 12.88 -3.35
CA ILE A 86 -0.64 12.20 -2.07
C ILE A 86 0.80 11.69 -1.97
N ASN A 87 1.68 12.13 -2.86
CA ASN A 87 3.14 11.92 -2.83
C ASN A 87 3.88 13.09 -2.18
N LYS A 88 3.38 13.61 -1.04
CA LYS A 88 4.01 14.75 -0.34
C LYS A 88 5.42 14.39 0.14
N LYS A 89 6.27 15.38 0.46
CA LYS A 89 7.63 15.17 1.02
C LYS A 89 7.69 14.24 2.25
N THR A 90 6.62 14.16 3.03
CA THR A 90 6.48 13.26 4.19
C THR A 90 6.02 11.85 3.80
N SER A 91 5.92 11.53 2.51
CA SER A 91 5.54 10.23 2.00
C SER A 91 6.77 9.46 1.57
N ARG A 92 6.85 8.21 1.99
CA ARG A 92 7.89 7.27 1.58
C ARG A 92 7.24 6.13 0.83
N ILE A 93 7.94 5.59 -0.17
CA ILE A 93 7.54 4.36 -0.83
C ILE A 93 8.57 3.29 -0.49
N VAL A 94 8.11 2.06 -0.28
CA VAL A 94 8.96 0.88 -0.13
C VAL A 94 8.59 -0.07 -1.25
N ILE A 95 9.60 -0.48 -2.02
CA ILE A 95 9.46 -1.30 -3.21
C ILE A 95 10.28 -2.57 -3.00
N GLU A 96 9.67 -3.71 -3.30
CA GLU A 96 10.38 -5.00 -3.27
C GLU A 96 11.14 -5.25 -4.58
N LYS A 97 12.29 -5.90 -4.46
CA LYS A 97 13.09 -6.34 -5.61
C LYS A 97 12.39 -7.53 -6.31
N PRO A 98 12.59 -7.72 -7.62
CA PRO A 98 13.50 -6.98 -8.51
C PRO A 98 12.84 -5.75 -9.14
N LEU A 99 13.63 -4.71 -9.39
CA LEU A 99 13.21 -3.48 -10.07
C LEU A 99 13.24 -3.68 -11.60
N GLY A 100 12.31 -4.48 -12.12
CA GLY A 100 12.31 -4.90 -13.51
C GLY A 100 13.05 -6.21 -13.74
N THR A 101 12.89 -6.76 -14.93
CA THR A 101 13.43 -8.07 -15.34
C THR A 101 14.57 -7.94 -16.36
N ASN A 102 14.82 -6.73 -16.84
CA ASN A 102 15.88 -6.38 -17.78
C ASN A 102 16.28 -4.90 -17.60
N LEU A 103 17.35 -4.48 -18.27
CA LEU A 103 17.87 -3.11 -18.17
C LEU A 103 16.84 -2.05 -18.57
N GLU A 104 16.05 -2.32 -19.61
CA GLU A 104 15.04 -1.39 -20.11
C GLU A 104 13.93 -1.13 -19.08
N SER A 105 13.35 -2.20 -18.53
CA SER A 105 12.32 -2.11 -17.48
C SER A 105 12.86 -1.49 -16.19
N TYR A 106 14.11 -1.77 -15.83
CA TYR A 106 14.78 -1.11 -14.71
C TYR A 106 14.89 0.40 -14.91
N ASN A 107 15.43 0.84 -16.06
CA ASN A 107 15.60 2.26 -16.36
C ASN A 107 14.26 2.99 -16.41
N TYR A 108 13.23 2.35 -16.98
CA TYR A 108 11.87 2.89 -17.01
C TYR A 108 11.29 3.08 -15.60
N ILE A 109 11.39 2.06 -14.73
CA ILE A 109 10.94 2.14 -13.34
C ILE A 109 11.72 3.21 -12.58
N ASN A 110 13.04 3.24 -12.71
CA ASN A 110 13.90 4.21 -12.03
C ASN A 110 13.58 5.66 -12.43
N LYS A 111 13.34 5.91 -13.72
CA LYS A 111 12.91 7.24 -14.20
C LYS A 111 11.58 7.68 -13.58
N LYS A 112 10.66 6.74 -13.36
CA LYS A 112 9.38 7.01 -12.68
C LYS A 112 9.57 7.29 -11.19
N ILE A 113 10.47 6.57 -10.51
CA ILE A 113 10.86 6.86 -9.11
C ILE A 113 11.33 8.32 -9.02
N LEU A 114 12.34 8.69 -9.79
CA LEU A 114 12.95 10.03 -9.78
C LEU A 114 11.97 11.16 -10.14
N LYS A 115 10.92 10.86 -10.92
CA LYS A 115 9.92 11.85 -11.32
C LYS A 115 8.94 12.19 -10.18
N TYR A 116 8.58 11.22 -9.35
CA TYR A 116 7.45 11.34 -8.42
C TYR A 116 7.82 11.33 -6.93
N LEU A 117 9.07 10.98 -6.61
CA LEU A 117 9.61 10.83 -5.26
C LEU A 117 10.94 11.60 -5.16
#